data_AF-A0AAD5CNT8-F1
#
_entry.id   AF-A0AAD5CNT8-F1
#
_cell.length_a   1.000
_cell.length_b   1.000
_cell.length_c   1.000
_cell.angle_alpha   90.00
_cell.angle_beta   90.00
_cell.angle_gamma   90.00
#
_symmetry.space_group_name_H-M   'P 1'
#
loop_
_entity.id
_entity.type
_entity.pdbx_description
1 polymer ?
#
loop_
_entity_poly.entity_id
_entity_poly.type
_entity_poly.pdbx_seq_one_letter_code
_entity_poly.pdbx_strand_id
1 'polypeptide(L)'
;RKAKESKEVRMGMRAGVAVRTLLSVLGCLMVAVLVYTIATDGLPFRMDLLTRWMAALLIDFYINIAVIGFWVVYKESTWIMAALWLLLLICFGSVTTCAYIVFQFYKLTPEEESSKDPFYFLLVRHQKSDVMEHRKGVSVMTARLIFALLACFMLGTLLYTLIVDGSPFRSQLYTPWVVATLIDFYINVVALSVWVAYKESSWMHAFLWILFLICFGSITTCLYIVRQLFYLSSDQPIFLILFHNNHRQVIDLKSNDPPLMVGAKE
;
A
#
# COMPACT_ATOMS: atom_id res chain seq x y z
N ARG A 1 32.20 -10.91 11.27
CA ARG A 1 31.54 -10.43 10.03
C ARG A 1 30.53 -11.45 9.50
N LYS A 2 30.95 -12.66 9.07
CA LYS A 2 30.04 -13.75 8.61
C LYS A 2 28.90 -14.12 9.59
N ALA A 3 29.17 -14.18 10.90
CA ALA A 3 28.13 -14.48 11.90
C ALA A 3 27.09 -13.35 12.08
N LYS A 4 27.49 -12.09 11.84
CA LYS A 4 26.58 -10.93 11.88
C LYS A 4 25.68 -10.92 10.63
N GLU A 5 26.29 -11.18 9.49
CA GLU A 5 25.62 -11.29 8.19
C GLU A 5 24.61 -12.45 8.15
N SER A 6 24.98 -13.62 8.68
CA SER A 6 24.06 -14.76 8.82
C SER A 6 22.89 -14.50 9.77
N LYS A 7 23.08 -13.70 10.83
CA LYS A 7 21.99 -13.28 11.73
C LYS A 7 21.04 -12.29 11.05
N GLU A 8 21.57 -11.32 10.31
CA GLU A 8 20.78 -10.32 9.58
C GLU A 8 19.90 -10.99 8.50
N VAL A 9 20.46 -11.91 7.71
CA VAL A 9 19.71 -12.71 6.73
C VAL A 9 18.58 -13.53 7.38
N ARG A 10 18.88 -14.19 8.51
CA ARG A 10 17.88 -14.99 9.23
C ARG A 10 16.74 -14.14 9.80
N MET A 11 17.03 -12.91 10.21
CA MET A 11 16.00 -11.97 10.69
C MET A 11 15.13 -11.46 9.53
N GLY A 12 15.71 -11.12 8.38
CA GLY A 12 14.97 -10.71 7.18
C GLY A 12 14.00 -11.80 6.71
N MET A 13 14.46 -13.04 6.61
CA MET A 13 13.64 -14.20 6.23
C MET A 13 12.47 -14.41 7.20
N ARG A 14 12.69 -14.30 8.52
CA ARG A 14 11.63 -14.40 9.53
C ARG A 14 10.58 -13.29 9.38
N ALA A 15 11.02 -12.06 9.08
CA ALA A 15 10.12 -10.93 8.91
C ALA A 15 9.27 -11.07 7.64
N GLY A 16 9.85 -11.53 6.53
CA GLY A 16 9.12 -11.79 5.27
C GLY A 16 8.04 -12.86 5.45
N VAL A 17 8.38 -13.98 6.09
CA VAL A 17 7.41 -15.04 6.42
C VAL A 17 6.31 -14.50 7.34
N ALA A 18 6.67 -13.74 8.37
CA ALA A 18 5.69 -13.18 9.31
C ALA A 18 4.69 -12.24 8.61
N VAL A 19 5.14 -11.35 7.73
CA VAL A 19 4.25 -10.45 6.97
C VAL A 19 3.37 -11.23 6.01
N ARG A 20 3.91 -12.22 5.29
CA ARG A 20 3.12 -13.07 4.41
C ARG A 20 2.03 -13.83 5.17
N THR A 21 2.36 -14.43 6.31
CA THR A 21 1.40 -15.13 7.16
C THR A 21 0.34 -14.16 7.70
N LEU A 22 0.75 -12.99 8.20
CA LEU A 22 -0.16 -11.97 8.72
C LEU A 22 -1.18 -11.54 7.65
N LEU A 23 -0.71 -11.16 6.46
CA LEU A 23 -1.59 -10.70 5.38
C LEU A 23 -2.48 -11.83 4.85
N SER A 24 -2.00 -13.07 4.82
CA SER A 24 -2.85 -14.21 4.46
C SER A 24 -3.98 -14.41 5.46
N VAL A 25 -3.69 -14.33 6.77
CA VAL A 25 -4.70 -14.47 7.82
C VAL A 25 -5.72 -13.33 7.76
N LEU A 26 -5.25 -12.08 7.58
CA LEU A 26 -6.14 -10.92 7.45
C LEU A 26 -7.01 -10.99 6.19
N GLY A 27 -6.45 -11.43 5.06
CA GLY A 27 -7.22 -11.64 3.83
C GLY A 27 -8.31 -12.71 4.01
N CYS A 28 -7.99 -13.85 4.64
CA CYS A 28 -8.98 -14.88 4.97
C CYS A 28 -10.05 -14.38 5.93
N LEU A 29 -9.66 -13.61 6.96
CA LEU A 29 -10.58 -12.98 7.89
C LEU A 29 -11.55 -12.05 7.14
N MET A 30 -11.05 -11.21 6.23
CA MET A 30 -11.89 -10.30 5.46
C MET A 30 -12.89 -11.06 4.58
N VAL A 31 -12.45 -12.14 3.91
CA VAL A 31 -13.36 -13.00 3.13
C VAL A 31 -14.46 -13.58 4.02
N ALA A 32 -14.11 -14.07 5.22
CA ALA A 32 -15.08 -14.59 6.17
C ALA A 32 -16.07 -13.51 6.62
N VAL A 33 -15.60 -12.29 6.89
CA VAL A 33 -16.44 -11.13 7.23
C VAL A 33 -17.39 -10.80 6.07
N LEU A 34 -16.92 -10.74 4.83
CA LEU A 34 -17.77 -10.48 3.66
C LEU A 34 -18.85 -11.55 3.50
N VAL A 35 -18.48 -12.83 3.56
CA VAL A 35 -19.43 -13.95 3.43
C VAL A 35 -20.47 -13.89 4.55
N TYR A 36 -20.03 -13.66 5.78
CA TYR A 36 -20.92 -13.51 6.94
C TYR A 36 -21.89 -12.33 6.74
N THR A 37 -21.38 -11.14 6.43
CA THR A 37 -22.21 -9.95 6.26
C THR A 37 -23.19 -10.08 5.09
N ILE A 38 -22.78 -10.70 3.97
CA ILE A 38 -23.67 -10.98 2.84
C ILE A 38 -24.76 -11.98 3.25
N ALA A 39 -24.42 -13.02 4.01
CA ALA A 39 -25.37 -14.03 4.46
C ALA A 39 -26.40 -13.47 5.45
N THR A 40 -25.98 -12.58 6.35
CA THR A 40 -26.86 -12.03 7.39
C THR A 40 -27.63 -10.80 6.95
N ASP A 41 -27.00 -9.92 6.18
CA ASP A 41 -27.51 -8.58 5.88
C ASP A 41 -27.78 -8.38 4.37
N GLY A 42 -27.51 -9.37 3.51
CA GLY A 42 -27.70 -9.27 2.06
C GLY A 42 -26.64 -8.39 1.39
N LEU A 43 -26.91 -7.89 0.18
CA LEU A 43 -25.94 -7.12 -0.62
C LEU A 43 -25.69 -5.70 -0.07
N PRO A 44 -24.49 -5.13 -0.30
CA PRO A 44 -24.10 -3.81 0.21
C PRO A 44 -24.75 -2.63 -0.51
N PHE A 45 -25.33 -2.85 -1.70
CA PHE A 45 -25.79 -1.80 -2.60
C PHE A 45 -27.18 -1.25 -2.19
N ARG A 46 -27.25 -0.67 -0.99
CA ARG A 46 -28.46 -0.02 -0.47
C ARG A 46 -28.15 1.43 -0.10
N MET A 47 -28.97 2.35 -0.60
CA MET A 47 -28.83 3.78 -0.31
C MET A 47 -28.99 4.08 1.19
N ASP A 48 -29.79 3.28 1.89
CA ASP A 48 -30.00 3.42 3.35
C ASP A 48 -28.72 3.20 4.16
N LEU A 49 -27.75 2.45 3.63
CA LEU A 49 -26.46 2.21 4.29
C LEU A 49 -25.48 3.36 4.07
N LEU A 50 -25.69 4.19 3.03
CA LEU A 50 -24.82 5.30 2.65
C LEU A 50 -25.10 6.55 3.51
N THR A 51 -25.01 6.38 4.82
CA THR A 51 -25.00 7.50 5.75
C THR A 51 -23.79 8.40 5.47
N ARG A 52 -23.84 9.67 5.91
CA ARG A 52 -22.71 10.60 5.73
C ARG A 52 -21.41 10.07 6.36
N TRP A 53 -21.49 9.38 7.49
CA TRP A 53 -20.33 8.71 8.11
C TRP A 53 -19.82 7.53 7.28
N MET A 54 -20.71 6.70 6.70
CA MET A 54 -20.31 5.67 5.75
C MET A 54 -19.64 6.27 4.50
N ALA A 55 -20.18 7.38 3.98
CA ALA A 55 -19.60 8.08 2.84
C ALA A 55 -18.19 8.62 3.16
N ALA A 56 -17.99 9.22 4.34
CA ALA A 56 -16.67 9.66 4.79
C ALA A 56 -15.69 8.49 4.93
N LEU A 57 -16.13 7.36 5.49
CA LEU A 57 -15.32 6.14 5.58
C LEU A 57 -14.94 5.59 4.20
N LEU A 58 -15.88 5.58 3.24
CA LEU A 58 -15.61 5.15 1.87
C LEU A 58 -14.62 6.07 1.17
N ILE A 59 -14.75 7.39 1.34
CA ILE A 59 -13.78 8.36 0.81
C ILE A 59 -12.38 8.05 1.37
N ASP A 60 -12.26 7.88 2.70
CA ASP A 60 -10.99 7.54 3.35
C ASP A 60 -10.37 6.26 2.77
N PHE A 61 -11.20 5.23 2.67
CA PHE A 61 -10.85 3.93 2.14
C PHE A 61 -10.34 4.02 0.70
N TYR A 62 -11.06 4.71 -0.18
CA TYR A 62 -10.67 4.80 -1.58
C TYR A 62 -9.42 5.64 -1.81
N ILE A 63 -9.13 6.63 -0.96
CA ILE A 63 -7.86 7.37 -1.03
C ILE A 63 -6.69 6.42 -0.73
N ASN A 64 -6.81 5.56 0.29
CA ASN A 64 -5.79 4.55 0.58
C ASN A 64 -5.68 3.50 -0.52
N ILE A 65 -6.80 3.03 -1.08
CA ILE A 65 -6.81 2.12 -2.23
C ILE A 65 -6.13 2.77 -3.45
N ALA A 66 -6.33 4.06 -3.70
CA ALA A 66 -5.68 4.76 -4.81
C ALA A 66 -4.14 4.77 -4.65
N VAL A 67 -3.64 4.95 -3.43
CA VAL A 67 -2.20 4.85 -3.12
C VAL A 67 -1.66 3.45 -3.44
N ILE A 68 -2.35 2.41 -2.96
CA ILE A 68 -1.97 1.01 -3.23
C ILE A 68 -2.07 0.71 -4.73
N GLY A 69 -3.13 1.17 -5.39
CA GLY A 69 -3.35 1.01 -6.82
C GLY A 69 -2.26 1.66 -7.65
N PHE A 70 -1.78 2.84 -7.26
CA PHE A 70 -0.63 3.49 -7.91
C PHE A 70 0.63 2.61 -7.85
N TRP A 71 0.88 1.98 -6.68
CA TRP A 71 1.98 1.02 -6.54
C TRP A 71 1.78 -0.23 -7.42
N VAL A 72 0.57 -0.78 -7.48
CA VAL A 72 0.25 -1.92 -8.36
C VAL A 72 0.50 -1.58 -9.83
N VAL A 73 0.03 -0.42 -10.29
CA VAL A 73 0.23 0.04 -11.69
C VAL A 73 1.70 0.23 -12.02
N TYR A 74 2.49 0.70 -11.06
CA TYR A 74 3.94 0.81 -11.22
C TYR A 74 4.61 -0.56 -11.34
N LYS A 75 4.14 -1.55 -10.58
CA LYS A 75 4.76 -2.87 -10.50
C LYS A 75 4.38 -3.81 -11.65
N GLU A 76 3.17 -3.68 -12.16
CA GLU A 76 2.68 -4.51 -13.26
C GLU A 76 3.26 -4.09 -14.62
N SER A 77 3.83 -5.04 -15.35
CA SER A 77 4.44 -4.81 -16.66
C SER A 77 3.41 -4.64 -17.78
N THR A 78 2.24 -5.27 -17.66
CA THR A 78 1.17 -5.21 -18.65
C THR A 78 0.01 -4.37 -18.13
N TRP A 79 -0.45 -3.43 -18.97
CA TRP A 79 -1.55 -2.55 -18.63
C TRP A 79 -2.86 -3.31 -18.37
N ILE A 80 -3.05 -4.48 -19.01
CA ILE A 80 -4.21 -5.36 -18.80
C ILE A 80 -4.21 -5.93 -17.38
N MET A 81 -3.08 -6.47 -16.91
CA MET A 81 -2.98 -6.99 -15.54
C MET A 81 -3.07 -5.86 -14.52
N ALA A 82 -2.45 -4.72 -14.78
CA ALA A 82 -2.62 -3.53 -13.93
C ALA A 82 -4.09 -3.13 -13.81
N ALA A 83 -4.83 -3.06 -14.93
CA ALA A 83 -6.25 -2.74 -14.95
C ALA A 83 -7.10 -3.79 -14.23
N LEU A 84 -6.78 -5.08 -14.40
CA LEU A 84 -7.45 -6.17 -13.69
C LEU A 84 -7.27 -6.05 -12.17
N TRP A 85 -6.03 -5.84 -11.70
CA TRP A 85 -5.75 -5.67 -10.28
C TRP A 85 -6.37 -4.39 -9.71
N LEU A 86 -6.40 -3.30 -10.47
CA LEU A 86 -7.11 -2.08 -10.07
C LEU A 86 -8.61 -2.32 -9.92
N LEU A 87 -9.23 -3.01 -10.87
CA LEU A 87 -10.65 -3.37 -10.78
C LEU A 87 -10.91 -4.22 -9.54
N LEU A 88 -10.07 -5.23 -9.30
CA LEU A 88 -10.17 -6.08 -8.11
C LEU A 88 -9.96 -5.28 -6.81
N LEU A 89 -9.08 -4.28 -6.78
CA LEU A 89 -8.88 -3.41 -5.62
C LEU A 89 -10.10 -2.56 -5.33
N ILE A 90 -10.74 -2.02 -6.37
CA ILE A 90 -11.97 -1.23 -6.24
C ILE A 90 -13.13 -2.10 -5.76
N CYS A 91 -13.24 -3.33 -6.26
CA CYS A 91 -14.36 -4.22 -5.93
C CYS A 91 -14.20 -4.95 -4.59
N PHE A 92 -12.99 -5.41 -4.26
CA PHE A 92 -12.75 -6.30 -3.11
C PHE A 92 -11.78 -5.75 -2.06
N GLY A 93 -11.25 -4.54 -2.27
CA GLY A 93 -10.52 -3.84 -1.22
C GLY A 93 -9.29 -4.57 -0.72
N SER A 94 -9.23 -4.74 0.60
CA SER A 94 -8.10 -5.37 1.30
C SER A 94 -7.90 -6.84 1.00
N VAL A 95 -8.93 -7.56 0.54
CA VAL A 95 -8.76 -8.95 0.06
C VAL A 95 -7.79 -8.95 -1.12
N THR A 96 -7.98 -8.03 -2.06
CA THR A 96 -7.09 -7.87 -3.22
C THR A 96 -5.72 -7.34 -2.79
N THR A 97 -5.66 -6.37 -1.88
CA THR A 97 -4.37 -5.88 -1.33
C THR A 97 -3.54 -7.03 -0.74
N CYS A 98 -4.16 -7.85 0.13
CA CYS A 98 -3.50 -8.99 0.76
C CYS A 98 -3.09 -10.04 -0.27
N ALA A 99 -4.02 -10.41 -1.17
CA ALA A 99 -3.75 -11.39 -2.23
C ALA A 99 -2.61 -10.94 -3.14
N TYR A 100 -2.59 -9.66 -3.54
CA TYR A 100 -1.55 -9.10 -4.39
C TYR A 100 -0.18 -9.12 -3.70
N ILE A 101 -0.09 -8.65 -2.45
CA ILE A 101 1.18 -8.64 -1.71
C ILE A 101 1.69 -10.07 -1.51
N VAL A 102 0.82 -11.01 -1.11
CA VAL A 102 1.17 -12.43 -0.94
C VAL A 102 1.60 -13.07 -2.26
N PHE A 103 0.88 -12.79 -3.36
CA PHE A 103 1.25 -13.24 -4.70
C PHE A 103 2.64 -12.72 -5.11
N GLN A 104 2.95 -11.47 -4.76
CA GLN A 104 4.26 -10.88 -5.02
C GLN A 104 5.36 -11.53 -4.17
N PHE A 105 5.08 -11.96 -2.94
CA PHE A 105 6.00 -12.78 -2.15
C PHE A 105 6.26 -14.14 -2.81
N TYR A 106 5.23 -14.81 -3.34
CA TYR A 106 5.40 -16.10 -4.03
C TYR A 106 6.24 -16.02 -5.31
N LYS A 107 6.27 -14.85 -5.96
CA LYS A 107 7.12 -14.60 -7.13
C LYS A 107 8.59 -14.38 -6.81
N LEU A 108 8.97 -14.19 -5.53
CA LEU A 108 10.37 -14.06 -5.13
C LEU A 108 11.05 -15.42 -5.23
N THR A 109 12.27 -15.44 -5.78
CA THR A 109 13.09 -16.65 -5.76
C THR A 109 13.65 -16.89 -4.36
N PRO A 110 13.96 -18.16 -3.98
CA PRO A 110 14.50 -18.49 -2.66
C PRO A 110 15.79 -17.73 -2.31
N GLU A 111 16.59 -17.38 -3.32
CA GLU A 111 17.83 -16.60 -3.17
C GLU A 111 17.55 -15.13 -2.82
N GLU A 112 16.49 -14.54 -3.39
CA GLU A 112 16.05 -13.17 -3.11
C GLU A 112 15.34 -13.06 -1.76
N GLU A 113 14.58 -14.09 -1.37
CA GLU A 113 13.95 -14.21 -0.05
C GLU A 113 15.00 -14.39 1.07
N SER A 114 16.11 -15.05 0.76
CA SER A 114 17.29 -15.18 1.63
C SER A 114 18.26 -13.99 1.53
N SER A 115 17.94 -12.96 0.74
CA SER A 115 18.78 -11.78 0.65
C SER A 115 18.68 -10.92 1.91
N LYS A 116 19.59 -9.95 2.04
CA LYS A 116 19.69 -9.09 3.22
C LYS A 116 18.48 -8.16 3.42
N ASP A 117 17.66 -7.94 2.37
CA ASP A 117 16.44 -7.13 2.43
C ASP A 117 15.34 -7.66 1.48
N PRO A 118 14.48 -8.59 1.94
CA PRO A 118 13.41 -9.14 1.11
C PRO A 118 12.31 -8.13 0.78
N PHE A 119 12.13 -7.09 1.60
CA PHE A 119 11.14 -6.04 1.38
C PHE A 119 11.56 -5.10 0.25
N TYR A 120 12.86 -4.88 0.09
CA TYR A 120 13.40 -4.18 -1.07
C TYR A 120 12.97 -4.86 -2.37
N PHE A 121 13.23 -6.17 -2.52
CA PHE A 121 12.85 -6.90 -3.72
C PHE A 121 11.33 -6.96 -3.92
N LEU A 122 10.55 -7.03 -2.83
CA LEU A 122 9.09 -6.95 -2.92
C LEU A 122 8.60 -5.60 -3.44
N LEU A 123 9.13 -4.48 -2.95
CA LEU A 123 8.63 -3.15 -3.31
C LEU A 123 9.18 -2.66 -4.65
N VAL A 124 10.40 -3.07 -4.99
CA VAL A 124 11.21 -2.50 -6.07
C VAL A 124 11.26 -3.36 -7.33
N ARG A 125 11.16 -4.70 -7.23
CA ARG A 125 11.39 -5.58 -8.38
C ARG A 125 10.37 -5.29 -9.50
N HIS A 126 10.85 -4.60 -10.52
CA HIS A 126 10.13 -4.29 -11.75
C HIS A 126 10.36 -5.40 -12.77
N GLN A 127 9.29 -5.95 -13.34
CA GLN A 127 9.39 -7.01 -14.35
C GLN A 127 9.68 -6.37 -15.73
N LYS A 128 10.99 -6.20 -16.03
CA LYS A 128 11.63 -5.87 -17.33
C LYS A 128 11.86 -4.39 -17.69
N SER A 129 13.06 -4.13 -18.20
CA SER A 129 13.78 -2.85 -18.37
C SER A 129 13.45 -2.01 -19.61
N ASP A 130 12.61 -2.46 -20.53
CA ASP A 130 12.66 -1.92 -21.91
C ASP A 130 11.51 -0.98 -22.30
N VAL A 131 10.64 -0.58 -21.36
CA VAL A 131 9.47 0.29 -21.64
C VAL A 131 9.54 1.64 -20.92
N MET A 132 10.73 2.04 -20.45
CA MET A 132 10.91 3.26 -19.66
C MET A 132 11.06 4.55 -20.48
N GLU A 133 11.01 4.51 -21.82
CA GLU A 133 11.20 5.71 -22.64
C GLU A 133 9.91 6.48 -22.98
N HIS A 134 8.72 5.98 -22.65
CA HIS A 134 7.49 6.59 -23.17
C HIS A 134 6.29 6.78 -22.22
N ARG A 135 6.48 6.67 -20.90
CA ARG A 135 5.51 7.26 -19.96
C ARG A 135 6.12 8.52 -19.37
N LYS A 136 5.77 9.68 -19.91
CA LYS A 136 5.87 10.95 -19.18
C LYS A 136 5.04 10.78 -17.90
N GLY A 137 5.69 10.36 -16.83
CA GLY A 137 5.06 10.20 -15.53
C GLY A 137 4.50 11.54 -15.07
N VAL A 138 3.55 11.49 -14.13
CA VAL A 138 3.10 12.68 -13.41
C VAL A 138 4.35 13.38 -12.85
N SER A 139 4.43 14.71 -12.95
CA SER A 139 5.55 15.45 -12.36
C SER A 139 5.48 15.32 -10.84
N VAL A 140 6.64 15.27 -10.16
CA VAL A 140 6.72 15.26 -8.70
C VAL A 140 5.90 16.41 -8.10
N MET A 141 5.93 17.59 -8.73
CA MET A 141 5.15 18.74 -8.29
C MET A 141 3.64 18.49 -8.41
N THR A 142 3.20 17.91 -9.53
CA THR A 142 1.79 17.56 -9.75
C THR A 142 1.32 16.51 -8.72
N ALA A 143 2.13 15.51 -8.41
CA ALA A 143 1.77 14.53 -7.39
C ALA A 143 1.72 15.12 -5.97
N ARG A 144 2.64 16.04 -5.62
CA ARG A 144 2.55 16.77 -4.34
C ARG A 144 1.22 17.52 -4.24
N LEU A 145 0.82 18.23 -5.29
CA LEU A 145 -0.45 18.95 -5.34
C LEU A 145 -1.64 18.01 -5.22
N ILE A 146 -1.64 16.90 -5.97
CA ILE A 146 -2.73 15.90 -5.92
C ILE A 146 -2.90 15.35 -4.50
N PHE A 147 -1.82 14.84 -3.88
CA PHE A 147 -1.91 14.26 -2.53
C PHE A 147 -2.22 15.30 -1.46
N ALA A 148 -1.74 16.55 -1.60
CA ALA A 148 -2.12 17.63 -0.69
C ALA A 148 -3.62 17.98 -0.81
N LEU A 149 -4.16 18.05 -2.03
CA LEU A 149 -5.58 18.27 -2.27
C LEU A 149 -6.43 17.11 -1.72
N LEU A 150 -6.00 15.86 -1.90
CA LEU A 150 -6.65 14.68 -1.32
C LEU A 150 -6.68 14.73 0.22
N ALA A 151 -5.57 15.12 0.86
CA ALA A 151 -5.51 15.28 2.32
C ALA A 151 -6.47 16.38 2.80
N CYS A 152 -6.49 17.54 2.13
CA CYS A 152 -7.41 18.63 2.45
C CYS A 152 -8.87 18.24 2.22
N PHE A 153 -9.15 17.49 1.15
CA PHE A 153 -10.49 17.00 0.83
C PHE A 153 -11.00 16.03 1.91
N MET A 154 -10.17 15.08 2.33
CA MET A 154 -10.52 14.16 3.42
C MET A 154 -10.71 14.91 4.75
N LEU A 155 -9.82 15.85 5.07
CA LEU A 155 -9.96 16.68 6.26
C LEU A 155 -11.25 17.50 6.25
N GLY A 156 -11.57 18.13 5.12
CA GLY A 156 -12.82 18.86 4.94
C GLY A 156 -14.05 17.97 5.09
N THR A 157 -13.99 16.75 4.56
CA THR A 157 -15.06 15.74 4.70
C THR A 157 -15.26 15.34 6.16
N LEU A 158 -14.17 15.07 6.91
CA LEU A 158 -14.26 14.76 8.35
C LEU A 158 -14.80 15.94 9.15
N LEU A 159 -14.31 17.15 8.92
CA LEU A 159 -14.79 18.34 9.63
C LEU A 159 -16.27 18.61 9.33
N TYR A 160 -16.67 18.52 8.06
CA TYR A 160 -18.06 18.69 7.65
C TYR A 160 -18.98 17.66 8.31
N THR A 161 -18.62 16.37 8.26
CA THR A 161 -19.41 15.31 8.89
C THR A 161 -19.45 15.44 10.41
N LEU A 162 -18.34 15.83 11.04
CA LEU A 162 -18.30 16.09 12.48
C LEU A 162 -19.20 17.26 12.90
N ILE A 163 -19.22 18.35 12.13
CA ILE A 163 -20.06 19.52 12.42
C ILE A 163 -21.55 19.20 12.23
N VAL A 164 -21.89 18.50 11.16
CA VAL A 164 -23.29 18.28 10.78
C VAL A 164 -23.92 17.11 11.50
N ASP A 165 -23.20 16.00 11.66
CA ASP A 165 -23.70 14.80 12.31
C ASP A 165 -23.24 14.64 13.75
N GLY A 166 -22.25 15.40 14.22
CA GLY A 166 -21.64 15.18 15.53
C GLY A 166 -20.67 13.99 15.52
N SER A 167 -20.49 13.30 16.65
CA SER A 167 -19.47 12.27 16.77
C SER A 167 -19.77 10.97 16.00
N PRO A 168 -18.74 10.26 15.51
CA PRO A 168 -18.88 8.96 14.87
C PRO A 168 -19.17 7.82 15.86
N PHE A 169 -18.91 8.03 17.16
CA PHE A 169 -19.00 7.02 18.21
C PHE A 169 -20.42 6.79 18.73
N ARG A 170 -21.34 6.54 17.79
CA ARG A 170 -22.75 6.24 18.10
C ARG A 170 -23.08 4.84 17.61
N SER A 171 -23.61 4.02 18.51
CA SER A 171 -23.94 2.62 18.22
C SER A 171 -24.88 2.46 17.02
N GLN A 172 -25.76 3.45 16.77
CA GLN A 172 -26.71 3.42 15.66
C GLN A 172 -26.04 3.48 14.28
N LEU A 173 -24.79 3.95 14.18
CA LEU A 173 -24.07 4.08 12.90
C LEU A 173 -23.35 2.77 12.49
N TYR A 174 -23.14 1.84 13.42
CA TYR A 174 -22.39 0.61 13.18
C TYR A 174 -23.29 -0.51 12.64
N THR A 175 -23.82 -0.32 11.44
CA THR A 175 -24.50 -1.41 10.72
C THR A 175 -23.49 -2.50 10.33
N PRO A 176 -23.95 -3.74 10.04
CA PRO A 176 -23.06 -4.84 9.65
C PRO A 176 -22.11 -4.47 8.49
N TRP A 177 -22.62 -3.72 7.51
CA TRP A 177 -21.81 -3.22 6.39
C TRP A 177 -20.81 -2.13 6.79
N VAL A 178 -21.18 -1.19 7.66
CA VAL A 178 -20.22 -0.19 8.17
C VAL A 178 -19.07 -0.87 8.91
N VAL A 179 -19.38 -1.87 9.74
CA VAL A 179 -18.36 -2.66 10.46
C VAL A 179 -17.48 -3.44 9.49
N ALA A 180 -18.05 -4.09 8.46
CA ALA A 180 -17.29 -4.80 7.44
C ALA A 180 -16.34 -3.86 6.68
N THR A 181 -16.81 -2.69 6.23
CA THR A 181 -15.98 -1.67 5.55
C THR A 181 -14.88 -1.13 6.48
N LEU A 182 -15.17 -0.99 7.77
CA LEU A 182 -14.18 -0.52 8.75
C LEU A 182 -13.07 -1.57 8.96
N ILE A 183 -13.43 -2.86 9.04
CA ILE A 183 -12.44 -3.95 9.09
C ILE A 183 -11.60 -3.94 7.82
N ASP A 184 -12.23 -3.83 6.64
CA ASP A 184 -11.54 -3.74 5.34
C ASP A 184 -10.52 -2.60 5.32
N PHE A 185 -10.96 -1.42 5.75
CA PHE A 185 -10.14 -0.23 5.87
C PHE A 185 -8.90 -0.47 6.75
N TYR A 186 -9.08 -1.04 7.95
CA TYR A 186 -7.96 -1.26 8.85
C TYR A 186 -6.97 -2.32 8.36
N ILE A 187 -7.42 -3.32 7.59
CA ILE A 187 -6.50 -4.28 6.96
C ILE A 187 -5.61 -3.57 5.93
N ASN A 188 -6.15 -2.64 5.15
CA ASN A 188 -5.34 -1.80 4.26
C ASN A 188 -4.39 -0.89 5.04
N VAL A 189 -4.82 -0.33 6.18
CA VAL A 189 -3.95 0.45 7.08
C VAL A 189 -2.80 -0.41 7.62
N VAL A 190 -3.03 -1.68 7.93
CA VAL A 190 -1.95 -2.61 8.33
C VAL A 190 -0.95 -2.79 7.19
N ALA A 191 -1.40 -2.99 5.95
CA ALA A 191 -0.50 -3.11 4.80
C ALA A 191 0.36 -1.83 4.60
N LEU A 192 -0.26 -0.64 4.70
CA LEU A 192 0.45 0.63 4.65
C LEU A 192 1.40 0.82 5.83
N SER A 193 1.03 0.36 7.03
CA SER A 193 1.86 0.44 8.24
C SER A 193 3.11 -0.43 8.12
N VAL A 194 3.00 -1.63 7.53
CA VAL A 194 4.16 -2.48 7.22
C VAL A 194 5.12 -1.75 6.28
N TRP A 195 4.59 -1.07 5.25
CA TRP A 195 5.41 -0.28 4.33
C TRP A 195 6.09 0.92 5.03
N VAL A 196 5.37 1.67 5.87
CA VAL A 196 5.93 2.79 6.65
C VAL A 196 7.00 2.31 7.63
N ALA A 197 6.76 1.21 8.34
CA ALA A 197 7.71 0.61 9.27
C ALA A 197 9.00 0.17 8.58
N TYR A 198 8.90 -0.32 7.34
CA TYR A 198 10.06 -0.65 6.53
C TYR A 198 10.82 0.59 6.05
N LYS A 199 10.11 1.67 5.70
CA LYS A 199 10.72 2.88 5.15
C LYS A 199 11.41 3.74 6.20
N GLU A 200 10.87 3.81 7.42
CA GLU A 200 11.43 4.62 8.50
C GLU A 200 12.64 3.95 9.16
N SER A 201 13.74 4.71 9.28
CA SER A 201 14.98 4.23 9.93
C SER A 201 14.86 4.17 11.46
N SER A 202 14.01 5.02 12.04
CA SER A 202 13.79 5.11 13.49
C SER A 202 12.46 4.48 13.88
N TRP A 203 12.51 3.53 14.82
CA TRP A 203 11.33 2.88 15.35
C TRP A 203 10.34 3.85 16.02
N MET A 204 10.85 4.94 16.63
CA MET A 204 9.99 5.98 17.22
C MET A 204 9.21 6.74 16.16
N HIS A 205 9.86 7.11 15.04
CA HIS A 205 9.16 7.77 13.94
C HIS A 205 8.18 6.82 13.25
N ALA A 206 8.56 5.56 13.05
CA ALA A 206 7.65 4.54 12.54
C ALA A 206 6.40 4.41 13.41
N PHE A 207 6.57 4.28 14.72
CA PHE A 207 5.47 4.17 15.68
C PHE A 207 4.54 5.39 15.63
N LEU A 208 5.09 6.60 15.62
CA LEU A 208 4.30 7.83 15.52
C LEU A 208 3.48 7.90 14.22
N TRP A 209 4.08 7.52 13.08
CA TRP A 209 3.36 7.49 11.81
C TRP A 209 2.26 6.43 11.77
N ILE A 210 2.51 5.25 12.34
CA ILE A 210 1.49 4.19 12.44
C ILE A 210 0.34 4.64 13.36
N LEU A 211 0.64 5.29 14.48
CA LEU A 211 -0.37 5.86 15.36
C LEU A 211 -1.24 6.88 14.60
N PHE A 212 -0.61 7.78 13.84
CA PHE A 212 -1.35 8.73 13.03
C PHE A 212 -2.19 8.06 11.93
N LEU A 213 -1.68 7.01 11.27
CA LEU A 213 -2.45 6.24 10.28
C LEU A 213 -3.70 5.61 10.89
N ILE A 214 -3.61 5.08 12.12
CA ILE A 214 -4.75 4.49 12.82
C ILE A 214 -5.78 5.56 13.22
N CYS A 215 -5.32 6.75 13.63
CA CYS A 215 -6.19 7.83 14.11
C CYS A 215 -6.83 8.66 12.98
N PHE A 216 -6.07 8.97 11.93
CA PHE A 216 -6.45 9.93 10.88
C PHE A 216 -6.53 9.32 9.48
N GLY A 217 -6.22 8.03 9.34
CA GLY A 217 -6.42 7.30 8.09
C GLY A 217 -5.61 7.87 6.94
N SER A 218 -6.30 8.08 5.82
CA SER A 218 -5.73 8.55 4.55
C SER A 218 -5.15 9.96 4.60
N ILE A 219 -5.59 10.83 5.53
CA ILE A 219 -4.95 12.15 5.72
C ILE A 219 -3.47 11.93 6.03
N THR A 220 -3.17 11.01 6.95
CA THR A 220 -1.79 10.67 7.30
C THR A 220 -1.07 10.00 6.15
N THR A 221 -1.72 9.08 5.42
CA THR A 221 -1.14 8.46 4.22
C THR A 221 -0.70 9.52 3.20
N CYS A 222 -1.58 10.48 2.89
CA CYS A 222 -1.28 11.55 1.96
C CYS A 222 -0.17 12.49 2.48
N LEU A 223 -0.21 12.90 3.75
CA LEU A 223 0.84 13.72 4.35
C LEU A 223 2.20 13.01 4.37
N TYR A 224 2.21 11.71 4.65
CA TYR A 224 3.41 10.88 4.61
C TYR A 224 4.00 10.85 3.20
N ILE A 225 3.17 10.61 2.19
CA ILE A 225 3.58 10.61 0.78
C ILE A 225 4.11 11.99 0.39
N VAL A 226 3.38 13.07 0.65
CA VAL A 226 3.82 14.45 0.34
C VAL A 226 5.17 14.75 1.00
N ARG A 227 5.35 14.42 2.28
CA ARG A 227 6.65 14.56 2.97
C ARG A 227 7.75 13.79 2.25
N GLN A 228 7.46 12.56 1.83
CA GLN A 228 8.43 11.75 1.11
C GLN A 228 8.75 12.32 -0.28
N LEU A 229 7.77 12.90 -0.99
CA LEU A 229 8.02 13.63 -2.25
C LEU A 229 8.89 14.86 -2.06
N PHE A 230 8.88 15.53 -0.90
CA PHE A 230 9.76 16.68 -0.65
C PHE A 230 11.24 16.32 -0.58
N TYR A 231 11.58 15.07 -0.23
CA TYR A 231 12.96 14.60 -0.28
C TYR A 231 13.44 14.26 -1.70
N LEU A 232 12.52 14.20 -2.67
CA LEU A 232 12.84 13.95 -4.09
C LEU A 232 13.05 15.28 -4.84
N SER A 233 14.11 15.33 -5.66
CA SER A 233 14.33 16.45 -6.59
C SER A 233 13.26 16.48 -7.69
N SER A 234 12.96 17.67 -8.22
CA SER A 234 11.85 17.89 -9.17
C SER A 234 11.97 17.11 -10.48
N ASP A 235 13.19 16.67 -10.84
CA ASP A 235 13.48 15.91 -12.07
C ASP A 235 13.45 14.39 -11.86
N GLN A 236 13.22 13.90 -10.65
CA GLN A 236 13.22 12.47 -10.36
C GLN A 236 11.82 11.85 -10.52
N PRO A 237 11.69 10.63 -11.04
CA PRO A 237 10.38 10.02 -11.22
C PRO A 237 9.72 9.63 -9.89
N ILE A 238 8.39 9.85 -9.79
CA ILE A 238 7.56 9.63 -8.59
C ILE A 238 7.71 8.22 -8.01
N PHE A 239 7.93 7.19 -8.83
CA PHE A 239 8.04 5.83 -8.29
C PHE A 239 9.21 5.66 -7.31
N LEU A 240 10.19 6.57 -7.30
CA LEU A 240 11.30 6.57 -6.33
C LEU A 240 10.86 6.75 -4.87
N ILE A 241 9.63 7.22 -4.61
CA ILE A 241 9.08 7.29 -3.25
C ILE A 241 8.90 5.89 -2.64
N LEU A 242 8.80 4.84 -3.45
CA LEU A 242 8.67 3.46 -2.97
C LEU A 242 9.97 2.89 -2.40
N PHE A 243 11.11 3.56 -2.65
CA PHE A 243 12.43 3.10 -2.27
C PHE A 243 12.80 3.59 -0.86
N HIS A 244 13.66 2.82 -0.19
CA HIS A 244 14.28 3.23 1.06
C HIS A 244 15.28 4.37 0.81
N ASN A 245 15.37 5.34 1.73
CA ASN A 245 16.13 6.60 1.58
C ASN A 245 17.65 6.48 1.38
N ASN A 246 18.20 5.26 1.31
CA ASN A 246 19.60 5.03 0.97
C ASN A 246 19.79 5.07 -0.56
N HIS A 247 19.68 6.27 -1.14
CA HIS A 247 19.97 6.56 -2.56
C HIS A 247 21.29 5.96 -3.06
N ARG A 248 22.26 5.74 -2.17
CA ARG A 248 23.58 5.20 -2.50
C ARG A 248 23.58 3.70 -2.82
N GLN A 249 22.67 2.90 -2.24
CA GLN A 249 22.59 1.46 -2.55
C GLN A 249 21.86 1.17 -3.87
N VAL A 250 20.90 2.00 -4.27
CA VAL A 250 20.12 1.79 -5.51
C VAL A 250 20.99 2.00 -6.76
N ILE A 251 21.96 2.93 -6.70
CA ILE A 251 22.93 3.15 -7.78
C ILE A 251 23.90 1.96 -7.87
N ASP A 252 24.39 1.45 -6.73
CA ASP A 252 25.27 0.28 -6.67
C ASP A 252 24.55 -1.02 -7.08
N LEU A 253 23.26 -1.17 -6.80
CA LEU A 253 22.48 -2.35 -7.22
C LEU A 253 22.23 -2.33 -8.74
N LYS A 254 21.88 -1.17 -9.31
CA LYS A 254 21.69 -1.02 -10.75
C LYS A 254 23.00 -1.18 -11.55
N SER A 255 24.17 -0.93 -10.94
CA SER A 255 25.46 -1.17 -11.59
C SER A 255 25.93 -2.63 -11.49
N ASN A 256 25.33 -3.43 -10.60
CA ASN A 256 25.73 -4.82 -10.35
C ASN A 256 24.76 -5.85 -10.93
N ASP A 257 23.67 -5.43 -11.59
CA ASP A 257 22.87 -6.33 -12.41
C ASP A 257 23.74 -6.81 -13.59
N PRO A 258 24.05 -8.12 -13.71
CA PRO A 258 24.70 -8.62 -14.92
C PRO A 258 23.75 -8.40 -16.10
N PRO A 259 24.25 -7.97 -17.27
CA PRO A 259 23.42 -7.92 -18.46
C PRO A 259 22.88 -9.33 -18.68
N LEU A 260 21.55 -9.47 -18.67
CA LEU A 260 20.89 -10.66 -19.19
C LEU A 260 21.51 -10.94 -20.55
N MET A 261 22.35 -11.98 -20.63
CA MET A 261 22.90 -12.47 -21.87
C MET A 261 21.72 -12.82 -22.76
N VAL A 262 21.41 -11.89 -23.67
CA VAL A 262 20.65 -12.17 -24.87
C VAL A 262 21.46 -13.24 -25.58
N GLY A 263 20.90 -14.44 -25.64
CA GLY A 263 21.51 -15.57 -26.32
C GLY A 263 21.88 -15.18 -27.74
N ALA A 264 23.17 -15.08 -27.99
CA ALA A 264 23.72 -15.23 -29.32
C ALA A 264 23.40 -16.66 -29.76
N LYS A 265 22.40 -16.79 -30.65
CA LYS A 265 22.34 -17.96 -31.53
C LYS A 265 23.01 -17.55 -32.82
N GLU A 266 24.11 -18.25 -33.07
CA GLU A 266 24.73 -18.46 -34.39
C GLU A 266 23.69 -18.93 -35.42
#